data_AF-A0A0Q6U2C9-F1
#
_entry.id   AF-A0A0Q6U2C9-F1
#
_cell.length_a   1.000
_cell.length_b   1.000
_cell.length_c   1.000
_cell.angle_alpha   90.00
_cell.angle_beta   90.00
_cell.angle_gamma   90.00
#
_symmetry.space_group_name_H-M   'P 1'
#
loop_
_entity.id
_entity.type
_entity.pdbx_description
1 polymer ?
#
loop_
_entity_poly.entity_id
_entity_poly.type
_entity_poly.pdbx_seq_one_letter_code
_entity_poly.pdbx_strand_id
1 'polypeptide(L)'
;MNGETRKIVRIALTVGLAAGAAACVASPFTTAKVDPSSPVAASATAAAKTKASYRKFSDIPAIPTDVPTADQIRAAVVKQQVAGEALTKAVAPGTWELKDTEAYASKARREVKPPAFEAPTDADRAATEAFARAARGRASAPPSQP
;
A
#
# COMPACT_ATOMS: atom_id res chain seq x y z
N MET A 1 85.92 15.20 23.97
CA MET A 1 85.01 15.09 22.80
C MET A 1 84.98 16.45 22.11
N ASN A 2 85.61 16.54 20.95
CA ASN A 2 85.99 17.80 20.33
C ASN A 2 84.80 18.42 19.59
N GLY A 3 84.78 19.75 19.44
CA GLY A 3 83.64 20.51 18.93
C GLY A 3 83.14 20.09 17.53
N GLU A 4 83.99 19.45 16.73
CA GLU A 4 83.63 18.93 15.39
C GLU A 4 82.70 17.71 15.47
N THR A 5 82.94 16.78 16.40
CA THR A 5 82.10 15.58 16.56
C THR A 5 80.67 15.97 16.95
N ARG A 6 80.51 17.07 17.70
CA ARG A 6 79.21 17.62 18.11
C ARG A 6 78.45 18.27 16.95
N LYS A 7 79.15 18.83 15.95
CA LYS A 7 78.55 19.42 14.75
C LYS A 7 78.05 18.33 13.79
N ILE A 8 78.85 17.29 13.58
CA ILE A 8 78.50 16.17 12.69
C ILE A 8 77.28 15.42 13.24
N VAL A 9 77.24 15.16 14.55
CA VAL A 9 76.09 14.51 15.20
C VAL A 9 74.82 15.36 15.10
N ARG A 10 74.92 16.68 15.24
CA ARG A 10 73.76 17.59 15.10
C ARG A 10 73.23 17.64 13.67
N ILE A 11 74.11 17.68 12.67
CA ILE A 11 73.71 17.67 11.26
C ILE A 11 73.04 16.33 10.90
N ALA A 12 73.64 15.21 11.31
CA ALA A 12 73.07 13.88 11.09
C ALA A 12 71.68 13.73 11.74
N LEU A 13 71.50 14.25 12.96
CA LEU A 13 70.22 14.24 13.65
C LEU A 13 69.17 15.09 12.92
N THR A 14 69.54 16.28 12.42
CA THR A 14 68.60 17.16 11.71
C THR A 14 68.19 16.62 10.34
N VAL A 15 69.09 15.96 9.61
CA VAL A 15 68.79 15.36 8.31
C VAL A 15 67.97 14.08 8.47
N GLY A 16 68.26 13.26 9.49
CA GLY A 16 67.47 12.07 9.82
C GLY A 16 66.04 12.40 10.23
N LEU A 17 65.82 13.48 10.98
CA LEU A 17 64.48 13.92 11.39
C LEU A 17 63.67 14.48 10.20
N ALA A 18 64.32 15.19 9.28
CA ALA A 18 63.66 15.74 8.08
C ALA A 18 63.25 14.62 7.08
N ALA A 19 64.03 13.55 6.97
CA ALA A 19 63.69 12.39 6.14
C ALA A 19 62.50 11.59 6.72
N GLY A 20 62.39 11.48 8.05
CA GLY A 20 61.26 10.82 8.72
C GLY A 20 59.93 11.57 8.57
N ALA A 21 59.97 12.90 8.54
CA ALA A 21 58.76 13.72 8.37
C ALA A 21 58.17 13.66 6.94
N ALA A 22 58.97 13.31 5.94
CA ALA A 22 58.50 13.16 4.55
C ALA A 22 57.74 11.83 4.30
N ALA A 23 57.82 10.86 5.22
CA ALA A 23 57.06 9.61 5.10
C ALA A 23 55.57 9.76 5.52
N CYS A 24 55.20 10.84 6.20
CA CYS A 24 53.82 11.11 6.64
C CYS A 24 52.98 11.91 5.64
N VAL A 25 53.53 12.28 4.47
CA VAL A 25 52.80 12.98 3.39
C VAL A 25 52.20 12.02 2.36
N ALA A 26 52.01 10.75 2.72
CA ALA A 26 51.18 9.85 1.93
C ALA A 26 49.77 10.43 1.88
N SER A 27 49.45 11.05 0.75
CA SER A 27 48.23 11.81 0.52
C SER A 27 47.01 11.04 1.01
N PRO A 28 46.20 11.57 1.96
CA PRO A 28 45.00 10.88 2.46
C PRO A 28 43.89 10.73 1.40
N PHE A 29 44.14 11.20 0.17
CA PHE A 29 43.24 11.16 -0.96
C PHE A 29 43.67 10.16 -2.06
N THR A 30 44.59 9.24 -1.76
CA THR A 30 44.85 8.14 -2.71
C THR A 30 43.69 7.15 -2.65
N THR A 31 42.94 7.04 -3.74
CA THR A 31 41.93 5.99 -3.93
C THR A 31 42.56 4.62 -3.69
N ALA A 32 41.98 3.85 -2.76
CA ALA A 32 42.40 2.48 -2.47
C ALA A 32 42.33 1.63 -3.75
N LYS A 33 43.35 0.81 -3.99
CA LYS A 33 43.36 -0.14 -5.11
C LYS A 33 42.32 -1.23 -4.84
N VAL A 34 41.56 -1.60 -5.86
CA VAL A 34 40.62 -2.73 -5.79
C VAL A 34 41.40 -4.01 -5.54
N ASP A 35 41.04 -4.75 -4.51
CA ASP A 35 41.66 -6.04 -4.18
C ASP A 35 41.35 -7.08 -5.26
N PRO A 36 42.37 -7.65 -5.94
CA PRO A 36 42.17 -8.61 -7.02
C PRO A 36 41.62 -9.97 -6.55
N SER A 37 41.69 -10.28 -5.25
CA SER A 37 41.10 -11.50 -4.70
C SER A 37 39.59 -11.40 -4.45
N SER A 38 39.02 -10.20 -4.60
CA SER A 38 37.60 -9.95 -4.37
C SER A 38 36.73 -10.48 -5.52
N PRO A 39 35.62 -11.20 -5.24
CA PRO A 39 34.68 -11.64 -6.27
C PRO A 39 34.01 -10.48 -7.03
N VAL A 40 34.08 -9.25 -6.50
CA VAL A 40 33.55 -8.03 -7.14
C VAL A 40 34.65 -7.15 -7.76
N ALA A 41 35.89 -7.62 -7.85
CA ALA A 41 37.00 -6.82 -8.36
C ALA A 41 36.77 -6.34 -9.80
N ALA A 42 36.25 -7.21 -10.66
CA ALA A 42 35.95 -6.88 -12.05
C ALA A 42 34.83 -5.82 -12.18
N SER A 43 33.75 -5.96 -11.41
CA SER A 43 32.62 -5.02 -11.43
C SER A 43 32.98 -3.67 -10.79
N ALA A 44 33.73 -3.67 -9.68
CA ALA A 44 34.23 -2.45 -9.05
C ALA A 44 35.20 -1.69 -9.97
N THR A 45 36.09 -2.40 -10.67
CA THR A 45 37.01 -1.79 -11.64
C THR A 45 36.26 -1.23 -12.86
N ALA A 46 35.23 -1.93 -13.35
CA ALA A 46 34.38 -1.44 -14.44
C ALA A 46 33.58 -0.19 -14.03
N ALA A 47 33.00 -0.20 -12.82
CA ALA A 47 32.28 0.94 -12.26
C ALA A 47 33.20 2.15 -12.04
N ALA A 48 34.41 1.94 -11.51
CA ALA A 48 35.40 3.01 -11.29
C ALA A 48 35.89 3.66 -12.60
N LYS A 49 35.92 2.90 -13.71
CA LYS A 49 36.25 3.43 -15.04
C LYS A 49 35.09 4.19 -15.69
N THR A 50 33.87 3.92 -15.24
CA THR A 50 32.67 4.56 -15.79
C THR A 50 32.47 5.91 -15.12
N LYS A 51 32.75 7.01 -15.83
CA LYS A 51 32.32 8.35 -15.39
C LYS A 51 30.80 8.47 -15.54
N ALA A 52 30.06 7.94 -14.57
CA ALA A 52 28.63 8.18 -14.50
C ALA A 52 28.37 9.68 -14.28
N SER A 53 27.31 10.21 -14.89
CA SER A 53 26.84 11.55 -14.56
C SER A 53 26.32 11.52 -13.12
N TYR A 54 27.09 12.07 -12.19
CA TYR A 54 26.62 12.26 -10.83
C TYR A 54 25.44 13.22 -10.84
N ARG A 55 24.39 12.85 -10.10
CA ARG A 55 23.28 13.76 -9.80
C ARG A 55 23.85 15.00 -9.14
N LYS A 56 23.53 16.15 -9.69
CA LYS A 56 23.93 17.44 -9.14
C LYS A 56 22.92 17.86 -8.08
N PHE A 57 23.34 18.73 -7.16
CA PHE A 57 22.41 19.39 -6.24
C PHE A 57 21.36 20.25 -6.99
N SER A 58 21.67 20.68 -8.22
CA SER A 58 20.70 21.34 -9.10
C SER A 58 19.58 20.42 -9.59
N ASP A 59 19.77 19.09 -9.52
CA ASP A 59 18.77 18.11 -9.95
C ASP A 59 17.77 17.80 -8.83
N ILE A 60 17.91 18.45 -7.67
CA ILE A 60 16.92 18.40 -6.59
C ILE A 60 15.71 19.21 -7.04
N PRO A 61 14.51 18.60 -7.10
CA PRO A 61 13.31 19.33 -7.47
C PRO A 61 13.03 20.46 -6.47
N ALA A 62 12.43 21.55 -6.98
CA ALA A 62 12.04 22.66 -6.13
C ALA A 62 11.06 22.20 -5.03
N ILE A 63 11.10 22.88 -3.88
CA ILE A 63 10.17 22.61 -2.80
C ILE A 63 8.74 22.85 -3.31
N PRO A 64 7.82 21.89 -3.12
CA PRO A 64 6.42 22.07 -3.48
C PRO A 64 5.84 23.33 -2.83
N THR A 65 5.16 24.15 -3.62
CA THR A 65 4.55 25.41 -3.15
C THR A 65 3.07 25.25 -2.80
N ASP A 66 2.50 24.09 -3.10
CA ASP A 66 1.11 23.71 -2.91
C ASP A 66 0.84 23.04 -1.54
N VAL A 67 1.75 23.22 -0.58
CA VAL A 67 1.57 22.68 0.77
C VAL A 67 0.49 23.49 1.50
N PRO A 68 -0.55 22.84 2.08
CA PRO A 68 -1.59 23.53 2.82
C PRO A 68 -1.02 24.33 3.98
N THR A 69 -1.49 25.56 4.12
CA THR A 69 -1.22 26.40 5.30
C THR A 69 -1.89 25.83 6.54
N ALA A 70 -1.40 26.22 7.73
CA ALA A 70 -1.99 25.81 8.99
C ALA A 70 -3.48 26.16 9.10
N ASP A 71 -3.90 27.30 8.54
CA ASP A 71 -5.30 27.74 8.54
C ASP A 71 -6.17 26.90 7.61
N GLN A 72 -5.65 26.50 6.44
CA GLN A 72 -6.34 25.59 5.53
C GLN A 72 -6.55 24.21 6.18
N ILE A 73 -5.54 23.71 6.90
CA ILE A 73 -5.66 22.45 7.64
C ILE A 73 -6.70 22.59 8.75
N ARG A 74 -6.66 23.68 9.52
CA ARG A 74 -7.64 23.95 10.58
C ARG A 74 -9.07 23.99 10.02
N ALA A 75 -9.29 24.69 8.91
CA ALA A 75 -10.58 24.75 8.25
C ALA A 75 -11.06 23.37 7.77
N ALA A 76 -10.15 22.55 7.22
CA ALA A 76 -10.46 21.19 6.81
C ALA A 76 -10.87 20.31 8.00
N VAL A 77 -10.17 20.42 9.14
CA VAL A 77 -10.50 19.67 10.37
C VAL A 77 -11.87 20.08 10.92
N VAL A 78 -12.16 21.38 10.98
CA VAL A 78 -13.49 21.87 11.43
C VAL A 78 -14.59 21.33 10.53
N LYS A 79 -14.40 21.38 9.20
CA LYS A 79 -15.35 20.82 8.24
C LYS A 79 -15.56 19.31 8.46
N GLN A 80 -14.49 18.58 8.72
CA GLN A 80 -14.55 17.14 8.98
C GLN A 80 -15.32 16.84 10.28
N GLN A 81 -15.13 17.62 11.34
CA GLN A 81 -15.86 17.46 12.60
C GLN A 81 -17.36 17.67 12.40
N VAL A 82 -17.75 18.75 11.72
CA VAL A 82 -19.15 19.04 11.40
C VAL A 82 -19.77 17.91 10.55
N ALA A 83 -19.05 17.41 9.56
CA ALA A 83 -19.52 16.27 8.75
C ALA A 83 -19.68 14.99 9.58
N GLY A 84 -18.75 14.73 10.52
CA GLY A 84 -18.82 13.62 11.45
C GLY A 84 -20.05 13.71 12.36
N GLU A 85 -20.31 14.88 12.96
CA GLU A 85 -21.51 15.10 13.78
C GLU A 85 -22.81 14.91 12.99
N ALA A 86 -22.85 15.41 11.75
CA ALA A 86 -23.98 15.21 10.85
C ALA A 86 -24.20 13.73 10.54
N LEU A 87 -23.13 12.98 10.28
CA LEU A 87 -23.18 11.54 10.05
C LEU A 87 -23.69 10.80 11.30
N THR A 88 -23.16 11.10 12.48
CA THR A 88 -23.61 10.49 13.75
C THR A 88 -25.11 10.70 13.97
N LYS A 89 -25.64 11.90 13.68
CA LYS A 89 -27.07 12.18 13.75
C LYS A 89 -27.85 11.38 12.70
N ALA A 90 -27.35 11.30 11.47
CA ALA A 90 -28.00 10.55 10.39
C ALA A 90 -28.05 9.04 10.66
N VAL A 91 -27.04 8.48 11.34
CA VAL A 91 -26.98 7.05 11.68
C VAL A 91 -27.46 6.75 13.10
N ALA A 92 -28.10 7.71 13.77
CA ALA A 92 -28.65 7.50 15.10
C ALA A 92 -29.55 6.25 15.13
N PRO A 93 -29.50 5.44 16.22
CA PRO A 93 -30.37 4.29 16.35
C PRO A 93 -31.83 4.68 16.15
N GLY A 94 -32.54 3.97 15.28
CA GLY A 94 -33.94 4.26 14.94
C GLY A 94 -34.15 5.10 13.67
N THR A 95 -33.10 5.62 13.01
CA THR A 95 -33.24 6.30 11.71
C THR A 95 -33.56 5.31 10.57
N TRP A 96 -33.12 4.07 10.70
CA TRP A 96 -33.36 2.98 9.74
C TRP A 96 -34.42 1.99 10.22
N GLU A 97 -35.15 2.32 11.29
CA GLU A 97 -36.25 1.50 11.75
C GLU A 97 -37.41 1.60 10.75
N LEU A 98 -37.88 0.44 10.29
CA LEU A 98 -39.11 0.34 9.50
C LEU A 98 -40.28 0.68 10.44
N LYS A 99 -40.67 1.95 10.48
CA LYS A 99 -41.87 2.42 11.19
C LYS A 99 -43.09 2.20 10.32
N ASP A 100 -44.24 2.01 10.97
CA ASP A 100 -45.54 1.92 10.30
C ASP A 100 -45.67 0.77 9.29
N THR A 101 -44.95 -0.33 9.51
CA THR A 101 -44.99 -1.52 8.63
C THR A 101 -46.38 -2.10 8.49
N GLU A 102 -47.15 -2.17 9.57
CA GLU A 102 -48.53 -2.67 9.52
C GLU A 102 -49.46 -1.69 8.80
N ALA A 103 -49.25 -0.38 8.96
CA ALA A 103 -50.04 0.61 8.23
C ALA A 103 -49.75 0.53 6.71
N TYR A 104 -48.47 0.43 6.34
CA TYR A 104 -48.04 0.18 4.96
C TYR A 104 -48.60 -1.13 4.40
N ALA A 105 -48.49 -2.24 5.15
CA ALA A 105 -49.02 -3.54 4.73
C ALA A 105 -50.55 -3.50 4.59
N SER A 106 -51.26 -2.85 5.51
CA SER A 106 -52.72 -2.68 5.43
C SER A 106 -53.12 -1.87 4.20
N LYS A 107 -52.34 -0.83 3.86
CA LYS A 107 -52.54 -0.01 2.67
C LYS A 107 -52.29 -0.83 1.40
N ALA A 108 -51.18 -1.55 1.33
CA ALA A 108 -50.86 -2.42 0.21
C ALA A 108 -51.95 -3.49 0.00
N ARG A 109 -52.44 -4.12 1.08
CA ARG A 109 -53.56 -5.09 1.00
C ARG A 109 -54.87 -4.46 0.49
N ARG A 110 -55.13 -3.18 0.79
CA ARG A 110 -56.29 -2.44 0.28
C ARG A 110 -56.15 -2.03 -1.19
N GLU A 111 -54.94 -1.65 -1.59
CA GLU A 111 -54.64 -1.14 -2.93
C GLU A 111 -54.46 -2.26 -3.95
N VAL A 112 -53.99 -3.44 -3.53
CA VAL A 112 -53.97 -4.62 -4.37
C VAL A 112 -55.41 -5.09 -4.56
N LYS A 113 -55.92 -4.92 -5.78
CA LYS A 113 -57.10 -5.62 -6.25
C LYS A 113 -56.62 -6.99 -6.75
N PRO A 114 -56.75 -8.08 -5.98
CA PRO A 114 -56.32 -9.39 -6.44
C PRO A 114 -57.03 -9.69 -7.77
N PRO A 115 -56.33 -10.29 -8.76
CA PRO A 115 -56.99 -10.74 -9.96
C PRO A 115 -58.18 -11.62 -9.56
N ALA A 116 -59.28 -11.52 -10.30
CA ALA A 116 -60.42 -12.41 -10.08
C ALA A 116 -59.91 -13.84 -10.27
N PHE A 117 -59.70 -14.56 -9.17
CA PHE A 117 -59.50 -16.00 -9.22
C PHE A 117 -60.86 -16.56 -9.60
N GLU A 118 -61.07 -16.77 -10.89
CA GLU A 118 -62.22 -17.56 -11.34
C GLU A 118 -62.13 -18.94 -10.69
N ALA A 119 -63.28 -19.49 -10.31
CA ALA A 119 -63.33 -20.84 -9.77
C ALA A 119 -62.73 -21.79 -10.82
N PRO A 120 -61.80 -22.71 -10.44
CA PRO A 120 -61.20 -23.62 -11.39
C PRO A 120 -62.27 -24.35 -12.19
N THR A 121 -62.16 -24.29 -13.51
CA THR A 121 -63.10 -24.95 -14.41
C THR A 121 -62.91 -26.47 -14.36
N ASP A 122 -63.87 -27.23 -14.89
CA ASP A 122 -63.72 -28.68 -15.00
C ASP A 122 -62.55 -29.07 -15.90
N ALA A 123 -62.19 -28.22 -16.88
CA ALA A 123 -61.00 -28.39 -17.70
C ALA A 123 -59.71 -28.24 -16.88
N ASP A 124 -59.65 -27.27 -15.96
CA ASP A 124 -58.51 -27.08 -15.05
C ASP A 124 -58.35 -28.26 -14.08
N ARG A 125 -59.46 -28.82 -13.62
CA ARG A 125 -59.45 -30.03 -12.78
C ARG A 125 -58.95 -31.24 -13.55
N ALA A 126 -59.44 -31.43 -14.78
CA ALA A 126 -58.98 -32.51 -15.66
C ALA A 126 -57.48 -32.38 -16.00
N ALA A 127 -56.99 -31.16 -16.26
CA ALA A 127 -55.58 -30.89 -16.51
C ALA A 127 -54.72 -31.21 -15.28
N THR A 128 -55.19 -30.84 -14.09
CA THR A 128 -54.52 -31.16 -12.82
C THR A 128 -54.45 -32.67 -12.58
N GLU A 129 -55.53 -33.39 -12.83
CA GLU A 129 -55.55 -34.85 -12.70
C GLU A 129 -54.67 -35.56 -13.74
N ALA A 130 -54.64 -35.07 -14.98
CA ALA A 130 -53.78 -35.57 -16.03
C ALA A 130 -52.30 -35.37 -15.67
N PHE A 131 -51.95 -34.19 -15.15
CA PHE A 131 -50.61 -33.91 -14.63
C PHE A 131 -50.25 -34.85 -13.46
N ALA A 132 -51.16 -35.02 -12.50
CA ALA A 132 -50.95 -35.93 -11.37
C ALA A 132 -50.77 -37.39 -11.81
N ARG A 133 -51.54 -37.85 -12.82
CA ARG A 133 -51.35 -39.19 -13.42
C ARG A 133 -50.01 -39.32 -14.14
N ALA A 134 -49.60 -38.30 -14.91
CA ALA A 134 -48.31 -38.29 -15.58
C ALA A 134 -47.14 -38.29 -14.58
N ALA A 135 -47.25 -37.55 -13.48
CA ALA A 135 -46.26 -37.54 -12.41
C ALA A 135 -46.14 -38.90 -11.72
N ARG A 136 -47.27 -39.55 -11.40
CA ARG A 136 -47.29 -40.91 -10.84
C ARG A 136 -46.72 -41.95 -11.81
N GLY A 137 -47.03 -41.84 -13.11
CA GLY A 137 -46.49 -42.74 -14.13
C GLY A 137 -44.97 -42.62 -14.34
N ARG A 138 -44.37 -41.47 -13.99
CA ARG A 138 -42.91 -41.25 -14.03
C ARG A 138 -42.20 -41.66 -12.74
N ALA A 139 -42.93 -41.84 -11.64
CA ALA A 139 -42.36 -42.29 -10.39
C ALA A 139 -42.06 -43.80 -10.48
N SER A 140 -40.82 -44.18 -10.78
CA SER A 140 -40.34 -45.54 -10.56
C SER A 140 -40.02 -45.72 -9.08
N ALA A 141 -40.62 -46.72 -8.44
CA ALA A 141 -40.26 -47.08 -7.08
C ALA A 141 -38.77 -47.50 -7.05
N PRO A 142 -37.96 -47.01 -6.09
CA PRO A 142 -36.56 -47.43 -6.01
C PRO A 142 -36.50 -48.95 -5.82
N PRO A 143 -35.56 -49.66 -6.50
CA PRO A 143 -35.49 -51.10 -6.41
C PRO A 143 -35.25 -51.51 -4.96
N SER A 144 -36.12 -52.37 -4.42
CA SER A 144 -35.91 -52.99 -3.12
C SER A 144 -34.70 -53.91 -3.21
N GLN A 145 -33.61 -53.56 -2.52
CA GLN A 145 -32.49 -54.47 -2.36
C GLN A 145 -32.93 -55.71 -1.56
N PRO A 146 -32.38 -56.90 -1.87
CA PRO A 146 -32.66 -58.15 -1.15
C PRO A 146 -32.19 -58.11 0.30
#